data_AF-A0A9Q3EPJ3-F1
#
_entry.id   AF-A0A9Q3EPJ3-F1
#
_cell.length_a   1.000
_cell.length_b   1.000
_cell.length_c   1.000
_cell.angle_alpha   90.00
_cell.angle_beta   90.00
_cell.angle_gamma   90.00
#
_symmetry.space_group_name_H-M   'P 1'
#
loop_
_entity.id
_entity.type
_entity.pdbx_description
1 polymer ?
#
loop_
_entity_poly.entity_id
_entity_poly.type
_entity_poly.pdbx_seq_one_letter_code
_entity_poly.pdbx_strand_id
1 'polypeptide(L)'
;MLGTNLAFATAYHCQKDGLAERMIKTMEDILKRFCAYGMEYKDHEGYTHDWVTLLPAVQLAYNTSQHSTTERKPALVEKGWNLLVPVDHLKKELLTINPTAKDFHEMWKRACDTAAKCIAESKEYNKQRWDKSHMENVVEVKITEKSSRKHPVFPVSLVKPYFQTEENKFTSRTRNHTPPEIVEVEDSPGSVKKIMKAREIRLNGKN
;
A
#
# COMPACT_ATOMS: atom_id res chain seq x y z
N MET A 1 26.08 21.57 36.12
CA MET A 1 25.87 20.50 35.14
C MET A 1 24.38 20.48 34.79
N LEU A 2 24.01 20.54 33.51
CA LEU A 2 22.63 20.29 33.09
C LEU A 2 22.33 18.83 33.45
N GLY A 3 21.41 18.57 34.38
CA GLY A 3 21.11 17.23 34.90
C GLY A 3 20.40 16.33 33.87
N THR A 4 21.06 16.02 32.77
CA THR A 4 20.54 15.19 31.68
C THR A 4 20.93 13.73 31.89
N ASN A 5 19.93 12.84 31.76
CA ASN A 5 20.16 11.40 31.77
C ASN A 5 20.40 10.91 30.33
N LEU A 6 21.50 10.21 30.10
CA LEU A 6 21.85 9.65 28.79
C LEU A 6 21.11 8.33 28.57
N ALA A 7 20.36 8.22 27.48
CA ALA A 7 19.69 6.99 27.07
C ALA A 7 20.38 6.41 25.82
N PHE A 8 21.03 5.25 25.97
CA PHE A 8 21.72 4.58 24.86
C PHE A 8 20.83 3.50 24.23
N ALA A 9 20.86 3.42 22.90
CA ALA A 9 20.36 2.27 22.15
C ALA A 9 21.40 1.15 22.14
N THR A 10 20.95 -0.10 22.10
CA THR A 10 21.83 -1.27 21.97
C THR A 10 22.22 -1.47 20.51
N ALA A 11 23.47 -1.85 20.24
CA ALA A 11 24.08 -1.90 18.90
C ALA A 11 23.32 -2.73 17.84
N TYR A 12 22.49 -3.70 18.26
CA TYR A 12 21.76 -4.59 17.35
C TYR A 12 20.23 -4.46 17.47
N HIS A 13 19.74 -3.46 18.21
CA HIS A 13 18.32 -3.26 18.41
C HIS A 13 18.01 -1.76 18.62
N CYS A 14 17.86 -1.04 17.52
CA CYS A 14 17.51 0.39 17.52
C CYS A 14 16.00 0.64 17.68
N GLN A 15 15.29 -0.20 18.44
CA GLN A 15 13.84 -0.03 18.62
C GLN A 15 13.47 1.26 19.39
N LYS A 16 14.45 1.89 20.05
CA LYS A 16 14.20 3.05 20.94
C LYS A 16 14.05 4.39 20.22
N ASP A 17 14.55 4.56 18.99
CA ASP A 17 14.54 5.88 18.32
C ASP A 17 14.05 5.86 16.86
N GLY A 18 13.03 5.04 16.59
CA GLY A 18 12.44 4.95 15.25
C GLY A 18 11.82 6.25 14.73
N LEU A 19 11.53 7.21 15.61
CA LEU A 19 11.05 8.54 15.23
C LEU A 19 12.18 9.37 14.59
N ALA A 20 13.33 9.48 15.25
CA ALA A 20 14.47 10.19 14.68
C ALA A 20 14.99 9.48 13.43
N GLU A 21 15.05 8.14 13.43
CA GLU A 21 15.47 7.38 12.24
C GLU A 21 14.59 7.65 11.03
N ARG A 22 13.26 7.69 11.20
CA ARG A 22 12.33 8.00 10.11
C ARG A 22 12.52 9.43 9.61
N MET A 23 12.71 10.38 10.52
CA MET A 23 12.99 11.78 10.19
C MET A 23 14.30 11.94 9.42
N ILE A 24 15.39 11.34 9.91
CA ILE A 24 16.71 11.35 9.26
C ILE A 24 16.59 10.74 7.86
N LYS A 25 15.91 9.59 7.73
CA LYS A 25 15.67 8.96 6.43
C LYS A 25 14.94 9.88 5.46
N THR A 26 13.90 10.59 5.90
CA THR A 26 13.20 11.56 5.03
C THR A 26 14.10 12.72 4.61
N MET A 27 14.94 13.24 5.51
CA MET A 27 15.89 14.31 5.17
C MET A 27 16.98 13.82 4.20
N GLU A 28 17.52 12.62 4.42
CA GLU A 28 18.46 11.98 3.51
C GLU A 28 17.87 11.78 2.12
N ASP A 29 16.62 11.31 2.03
CA ASP A 29 15.95 11.09 0.75
C ASP A 29 15.76 12.41 -0.01
N ILE A 30 15.49 13.51 0.68
CA ILE A 30 15.43 14.85 0.09
C ILE A 30 16.82 15.24 -0.44
N LEU A 31 17.87 15.15 0.39
CA LEU A 31 19.25 15.50 0.01
C LEU A 31 19.75 14.66 -1.17
N LYS A 32 19.54 13.34 -1.15
CA LYS A 32 19.95 12.43 -2.23
C LYS A 32 19.33 12.83 -3.57
N ARG A 33 18.07 13.27 -3.58
CA ARG A 33 17.42 13.76 -4.80
C ARG A 33 18.10 15.02 -5.31
N PHE A 34 18.30 16.02 -4.46
CA PHE A 34 18.95 17.27 -4.86
C PHE A 34 20.41 17.06 -5.32
N CYS A 35 21.17 16.23 -4.61
CA CYS A 35 22.56 15.94 -4.95
C CYS A 35 22.70 15.05 -6.20
N ALA A 36 21.80 14.09 -6.42
CA ALA A 36 21.82 13.25 -7.62
C ALA A 36 21.63 14.09 -8.89
N TYR A 37 20.72 15.06 -8.87
CA TYR A 37 20.52 15.98 -10.00
C TYR A 37 21.66 17.00 -10.13
N GLY A 38 22.26 17.45 -9.03
CA GLY A 38 23.38 18.40 -9.05
C GLY A 38 24.69 17.86 -9.67
N MET A 39 24.84 16.54 -9.86
CA MET A 39 25.97 15.98 -10.60
C MET A 39 25.84 16.13 -12.12
N GLU A 40 24.60 16.13 -12.63
CA GLU A 40 24.30 16.31 -14.07
C GLU A 40 24.02 17.77 -14.41
N TYR A 41 23.45 18.52 -13.47
CA TYR A 41 23.09 19.91 -13.63
C TYR A 41 24.09 20.81 -12.93
N LYS A 42 24.97 21.43 -13.71
CA LYS A 42 25.82 22.53 -13.27
C LYS A 42 25.10 23.82 -13.64
N ASP A 43 24.95 24.73 -12.68
CA ASP A 43 24.53 26.09 -12.99
C ASP A 43 25.49 26.73 -14.00
N HIS A 44 25.08 27.80 -14.68
CA HIS A 44 25.90 28.52 -15.66
C HIS A 44 27.24 29.04 -15.08
N GLU A 45 27.38 29.05 -13.75
CA GLU A 45 28.57 29.41 -12.98
C GLU A 45 29.42 28.20 -12.53
N GLY A 46 29.01 26.97 -12.87
CA GLY A 46 29.71 25.74 -12.50
C GLY A 46 29.51 25.30 -11.05
N TYR A 47 28.53 25.88 -10.34
CA TYR A 47 28.26 25.55 -8.94
C TYR A 47 27.55 24.20 -8.81
N THR A 48 28.20 23.24 -8.17
CA THR A 48 27.57 22.00 -7.71
C THR A 48 26.99 22.26 -6.33
N HIS A 49 25.70 22.00 -6.11
CA HIS A 49 25.11 22.17 -4.79
C HIS A 49 25.74 21.19 -3.77
N ASP A 50 26.60 21.72 -2.90
CA ASP A 50 27.13 20.96 -1.77
C ASP A 50 26.01 20.67 -0.78
N TRP A 51 25.97 19.45 -0.24
CA TRP A 51 24.92 19.00 0.66
C TRP A 51 24.86 19.86 1.94
N VAL A 52 26.00 20.40 2.39
CA VAL A 52 26.09 21.31 3.54
C VAL A 52 25.30 22.59 3.30
N THR A 53 25.40 23.16 2.10
CA THR A 53 24.67 24.39 1.72
C THR A 53 23.17 24.18 1.62
N LEU A 54 22.74 22.94 1.36
CA LEU A 54 21.34 22.56 1.26
C LEU A 54 20.68 22.29 2.62
N LEU A 55 21.45 22.03 3.69
CA LEU A 55 20.89 21.67 5.00
C LEU A 55 19.85 22.67 5.54
N PRO A 56 20.10 24.00 5.53
CA PRO A 56 19.11 24.96 6.03
C PRO A 56 17.82 24.95 5.19
N ALA A 57 17.96 24.78 3.87
CA ALA A 57 16.82 24.70 2.96
C ALA A 57 15.98 23.44 3.21
N VAL A 58 16.64 22.29 3.42
CA VAL A 58 15.96 21.02 3.74
C VAL A 58 15.27 21.10 5.10
N GLN A 59 15.91 21.67 6.12
CA GLN A 59 15.29 21.88 7.43
C GLN A 59 14.03 22.75 7.32
N LEU A 60 14.10 23.85 6.58
CA LEU A 60 12.95 24.73 6.36
C LEU A 60 11.83 24.00 5.61
N ALA A 61 12.17 23.25 4.55
CA ALA A 61 11.20 22.49 3.77
C ALA A 61 10.50 21.42 4.62
N TYR A 62 11.25 20.67 5.44
CA TYR A 62 10.69 19.67 6.35
C TYR A 62 9.74 20.31 7.36
N ASN A 63 10.15 21.41 7.99
CA ASN A 63 9.37 22.09 9.02
C ASN A 63 8.10 22.77 8.51
N THR A 64 8.05 23.09 7.22
CA THR A 64 6.91 23.76 6.57
C THR A 64 6.00 22.82 5.78
N SER A 65 6.46 21.58 5.50
CA SER A 65 5.66 20.54 4.87
C SER A 65 4.65 19.93 5.85
N GLN A 66 3.51 19.45 5.35
CA GLN A 66 2.55 18.73 6.18
C GLN A 66 3.02 17.29 6.41
N HIS A 67 3.07 16.87 7.66
CA HIS A 67 3.46 15.51 8.01
C HIS A 67 2.24 14.57 7.96
N SER A 68 2.39 13.37 7.40
CA SER A 68 1.27 12.44 7.16
C SER A 68 0.56 11.98 8.43
N THR A 69 1.28 11.81 9.53
CA THR A 69 0.70 11.34 10.81
C THR A 69 -0.09 12.43 11.54
N THR A 70 0.33 13.69 11.44
CA THR A 70 -0.26 14.79 12.21
C THR A 70 -1.14 15.71 11.37
N GLU A 71 -1.09 15.55 10.03
CA GLU A 71 -1.75 16.41 9.03
C GLU A 71 -1.44 17.90 9.20
N ARG A 72 -0.39 18.22 9.96
CA ARG A 72 0.03 19.56 10.34
C ARG A 72 1.52 19.74 10.05
N LYS A 73 1.94 21.00 9.91
CA LYS A 73 3.35 21.36 9.73
C LYS A 73 4.11 21.11 11.04
N PRO A 74 5.29 20.45 11.04
CA PRO A 74 6.05 20.22 12.27
C PRO A 74 6.31 21.50 13.08
N ALA A 75 6.64 22.61 12.41
CA ALA A 75 6.86 23.89 13.10
C ALA A 75 5.62 24.41 13.84
N LEU A 76 4.43 24.16 13.30
CA LEU A 76 3.18 24.54 13.95
C LEU A 76 2.94 23.72 15.21
N VAL A 77 3.28 22.43 15.19
CA VAL A 77 3.12 21.52 16.32
C VAL A 77 4.14 21.82 17.42
N GLU A 78 5.40 22.07 17.06
CA GLU A 78 6.48 22.31 18.01
C GLU A 78 6.45 23.71 18.61
N LYS A 79 6.20 24.72 17.78
CA LYS A 79 6.35 26.13 18.17
C LYS A 79 5.01 26.86 18.33
N GLY A 80 3.91 26.30 17.84
CA GLY A 80 2.58 26.91 17.93
C GLY A 80 2.24 27.97 16.86
N TRP A 81 3.10 28.17 15.86
CA TRP A 81 2.96 29.20 14.81
C TRP A 81 3.56 28.72 13.49
N ASN A 82 3.02 29.23 12.38
CA ASN A 82 3.53 28.91 11.05
C ASN A 82 4.82 29.70 10.79
N LEU A 83 5.87 29.00 10.35
CA LEU A 83 7.07 29.65 9.81
C LEU A 83 6.69 30.45 8.56
N LEU A 84 7.06 31.72 8.55
CA LEU A 84 6.96 32.58 7.38
C LEU A 84 8.10 32.23 6.44
N VAL A 85 7.79 31.90 5.19
CA VAL A 85 8.79 31.63 4.16
C VAL A 85 8.86 32.83 3.21
N PRO A 86 10.03 33.10 2.57
CA PRO A 86 10.18 34.25 1.68
C PRO A 86 9.09 34.34 0.60
N VAL A 87 8.62 33.19 0.11
CA VAL A 87 7.54 33.10 -0.88
C VAL A 87 6.21 33.69 -0.41
N ASP A 88 5.96 33.77 0.91
CA ASP A 88 4.73 34.33 1.47
C ASP A 88 4.69 35.87 1.39
N HIS A 89 5.87 36.51 1.42
CA HIS A 89 6.01 37.98 1.43
C HIS A 89 6.38 38.56 0.06
N LEU A 90 6.58 37.69 -0.93
CA LEU A 90 7.02 38.06 -2.26
C LEU A 90 5.86 38.60 -3.08
N LYS A 91 5.88 39.90 -3.38
CA LYS A 91 4.95 40.52 -4.33
C LYS A 91 5.29 40.04 -5.74
N LYS A 92 4.43 39.20 -6.31
CA LYS A 92 4.62 38.59 -7.65
C LYS A 92 4.84 39.63 -8.76
N GLU A 93 4.31 40.83 -8.59
CA GLU A 93 4.37 41.93 -9.56
C GLU A 93 5.77 42.58 -9.68
N LEU A 94 6.65 42.38 -8.71
CA LEU A 94 7.98 43.02 -8.64
C LEU A 94 9.13 42.04 -8.89
N LEU A 95 8.82 40.83 -9.37
CA LEU A 95 9.78 39.75 -9.50
C LEU A 95 10.60 39.84 -10.78
N THR A 96 11.82 40.39 -10.67
CA THR A 96 12.87 40.13 -11.66
C THR A 96 13.49 38.77 -11.36
N ILE A 97 13.12 37.76 -12.14
CA ILE A 97 13.63 36.38 -11.98
C ILE A 97 15.10 36.35 -12.41
N ASN A 98 15.98 35.98 -11.49
CA ASN A 98 17.39 35.73 -11.81
C ASN A 98 17.51 34.54 -12.80
N PRO A 99 18.40 34.61 -13.82
CA PRO A 99 18.56 33.51 -14.80
C PRO A 99 18.85 32.16 -14.15
N THR A 100 19.69 32.10 -13.11
CA THR A 100 19.99 30.88 -12.35
C THR A 100 18.74 30.29 -11.69
N ALA A 101 17.84 31.14 -11.17
CA ALA A 101 16.59 30.67 -10.57
C ALA A 101 15.63 30.09 -11.62
N LYS A 102 15.66 30.62 -12.86
CA LYS A 102 14.87 30.09 -13.97
C LYS A 102 15.40 28.73 -14.43
N ASP A 103 16.71 28.61 -14.58
CA ASP A 103 17.41 27.38 -14.93
C ASP A 103 17.11 26.27 -13.90
N PHE A 104 17.24 26.60 -12.62
CA PHE A 104 16.87 25.71 -11.52
C PHE A 104 15.40 25.27 -11.56
N HIS A 105 14.48 26.18 -11.87
CA HIS A 105 13.06 25.84 -12.02
C HIS A 105 12.82 24.86 -13.18
N GLU A 106 13.48 25.06 -14.32
CA GLU A 106 13.40 24.15 -15.45
C GLU A 106 13.99 22.77 -15.13
N MET A 107 15.14 22.72 -14.45
CA MET A 107 15.71 21.48 -13.92
C MET A 107 14.72 20.77 -13.01
N TRP A 108 14.18 21.48 -12.01
CA TRP A 108 13.23 20.93 -11.06
C TRP A 108 12.00 20.31 -11.74
N LYS A 109 11.46 21.01 -12.75
CA LYS A 109 10.32 20.52 -13.53
C LYS A 109 10.66 19.21 -14.26
N ARG A 110 11.82 19.14 -14.92
CA ARG A 110 12.29 17.90 -15.59
C ARG A 110 12.47 16.75 -14.60
N ALA A 111 13.04 17.02 -13.43
CA ALA A 111 13.20 16.03 -12.38
C ALA A 111 11.85 15.47 -11.90
N CYS A 112 10.86 16.34 -11.66
CA CYS A 112 9.51 15.93 -11.29
C CYS A 112 8.85 15.07 -12.38
N ASP A 113 8.96 15.45 -13.64
CA ASP A 113 8.39 14.72 -14.77
C ASP A 113 9.04 13.32 -14.91
N THR A 114 10.36 13.24 -14.79
CA THR A 114 11.09 11.96 -14.81
C THR A 114 10.70 11.08 -13.64
N ALA A 115 10.63 11.62 -12.42
CA ALA A 115 10.20 10.86 -11.25
C ALA A 115 8.77 10.34 -11.40
N ALA A 116 7.85 11.15 -11.94
CA ALA A 116 6.48 10.74 -12.21
C ALA A 116 6.41 9.59 -13.23
N LYS A 117 7.21 9.64 -14.30
CA LYS A 117 7.34 8.56 -15.28
C LYS A 117 7.88 7.28 -14.65
N CYS A 118 8.98 7.35 -13.90
CA CYS A 118 9.57 6.18 -13.23
C CYS A 118 8.57 5.52 -12.25
N ILE A 119 7.77 6.31 -11.53
CA ILE A 119 6.72 5.78 -10.65
C ILE A 119 5.61 5.10 -11.46
N ALA A 120 5.18 5.68 -12.58
CA ALA A 120 4.16 5.09 -13.44
C ALA A 120 4.63 3.76 -14.05
N GLU A 121 5.84 3.74 -14.62
CA GLU A 121 6.48 2.54 -15.17
C GLU A 121 6.64 1.45 -14.10
N SER A 122 7.08 1.82 -12.90
CA SER A 122 7.20 0.88 -11.78
C SER A 122 5.84 0.30 -11.35
N LYS A 123 4.78 1.11 -11.32
CA LYS A 123 3.41 0.64 -11.02
C LYS A 123 2.92 -0.34 -12.09
N GLU A 124 3.15 -0.04 -13.36
CA GLU A 124 2.74 -0.91 -14.46
C GLU A 124 3.53 -2.22 -14.46
N TYR A 125 4.85 -2.17 -14.28
CA TYR A 125 5.69 -3.35 -14.14
C TYR A 125 5.21 -4.25 -12.98
N ASN A 126 4.95 -3.65 -11.81
CA ASN A 126 4.44 -4.38 -10.65
C ASN A 126 3.08 -5.02 -10.92
N LYS A 127 2.17 -4.32 -11.60
CA LYS A 127 0.86 -4.85 -12.02
C LYS A 127 1.04 -6.05 -12.97
N GLN A 128 1.82 -5.91 -14.03
CA GLN A 128 2.05 -6.98 -15.00
C GLN A 128 2.67 -8.22 -14.34
N ARG A 129 3.63 -8.02 -13.43
CA ARG A 129 4.27 -9.09 -12.66
C ARG A 129 3.31 -9.77 -11.70
N TRP A 130 2.44 -9.01 -11.05
CA TRP A 130 1.39 -9.53 -10.17
C TRP A 130 0.38 -10.37 -10.95
N ASP A 131 -0.16 -9.83 -12.04
CA ASP A 131 -1.15 -10.47 -12.91
C ASP A 131 -0.62 -11.80 -13.46
N LYS A 132 0.64 -11.85 -13.92
CA LYS A 132 1.30 -13.09 -14.39
C LYS A 132 1.39 -14.17 -13.31
N SER A 133 1.60 -13.79 -12.06
CA SER A 133 1.71 -14.72 -10.94
C SER A 133 0.34 -15.14 -10.36
N HIS A 134 -0.69 -14.30 -10.50
CA HIS A 134 -2.00 -14.43 -9.87
C HIS A 134 -3.16 -14.61 -10.87
N MET A 135 -2.88 -15.05 -12.09
CA MET A 135 -3.93 -15.67 -12.91
C MET A 135 -4.39 -16.98 -12.25
N GLU A 136 -5.46 -16.91 -11.46
CA GLU A 136 -6.25 -18.10 -11.10
C GLU A 136 -6.97 -18.62 -12.35
N ASN A 137 -7.03 -19.95 -12.49
CA ASN A 137 -7.81 -20.58 -13.53
C ASN A 137 -9.28 -20.25 -13.32
N VAL A 138 -9.84 -19.34 -14.12
CA VAL A 138 -11.26 -19.02 -14.05
C VAL A 138 -12.02 -20.17 -14.73
N VAL A 139 -12.67 -20.99 -13.92
CA VAL A 139 -13.48 -22.14 -14.35
C VAL A 139 -14.96 -21.83 -14.12
N GLU A 140 -15.78 -22.00 -15.14
CA GLU A 140 -17.23 -21.93 -15.00
C GLU A 140 -17.75 -23.28 -14.49
N VAL A 141 -18.12 -23.34 -13.20
CA VAL A 141 -18.65 -24.54 -12.55
C VAL A 141 -20.18 -24.45 -12.51
N LYS A 142 -20.87 -25.39 -13.17
CA LYS A 142 -22.30 -25.59 -12.90
C LYS A 142 -22.45 -26.33 -11.57
N ILE A 143 -22.92 -25.59 -10.57
CA ILE A 143 -23.30 -26.12 -9.27
C ILE A 143 -24.57 -26.97 -9.47
N THR A 144 -24.57 -28.22 -8.99
CA THR A 144 -25.75 -29.12 -9.02
C THR A 144 -26.89 -28.56 -8.16
N GLU A 145 -28.15 -28.91 -8.46
CA GLU A 145 -29.34 -28.43 -7.71
C GLU A 145 -29.31 -28.73 -6.20
N LYS A 146 -28.55 -29.75 -5.77
CA LYS A 146 -28.37 -30.11 -4.36
C LYS A 146 -27.38 -29.18 -3.65
N SER A 147 -26.38 -28.68 -4.37
CA SER A 147 -25.35 -27.78 -3.83
C SER A 147 -25.75 -26.31 -3.89
N SER A 148 -26.73 -25.92 -4.72
CA SER A 148 -27.37 -24.60 -4.67
C SER A 148 -28.25 -24.39 -3.42
N ARG A 149 -28.72 -25.47 -2.79
CA ARG A 149 -29.46 -25.44 -1.52
C ARG A 149 -28.57 -25.31 -0.28
N LYS A 150 -27.24 -25.37 -0.42
CA LYS A 150 -26.31 -25.20 0.71
C LYS A 150 -26.18 -23.72 1.03
N HIS A 151 -26.64 -23.32 2.20
CA HIS A 151 -26.51 -21.94 2.67
C HIS A 151 -25.01 -21.60 2.88
N PRO A 152 -24.49 -20.48 2.35
CA PRO A 152 -23.06 -20.17 2.36
C PRO A 152 -22.46 -20.03 3.77
N VAL A 153 -23.28 -19.75 4.78
CA VAL A 153 -22.84 -19.52 6.17
C VAL A 153 -22.82 -20.80 7.01
N PHE A 154 -23.58 -21.84 6.66
CA PHE A 154 -23.70 -23.03 7.50
C PHE A 154 -22.82 -24.18 6.98
N PRO A 155 -21.73 -24.54 7.68
CA PRO A 155 -20.86 -25.61 7.25
C PRO A 155 -21.58 -26.95 7.29
N VAL A 156 -21.49 -27.69 6.18
CA VAL A 156 -22.18 -28.97 5.97
C VAL A 156 -21.77 -30.03 7.00
N SER A 157 -20.58 -29.90 7.59
CA SER A 157 -20.06 -30.79 8.64
C SER A 157 -20.87 -30.75 9.95
N LEU A 158 -21.67 -29.70 10.18
CA LEU A 158 -22.51 -29.58 11.37
C LEU A 158 -23.92 -30.16 11.18
N VAL A 159 -24.25 -30.64 9.97
CA VAL A 159 -25.55 -31.26 9.70
C VAL A 159 -25.54 -32.69 10.21
N LYS A 160 -26.45 -32.99 11.15
CA LYS A 160 -26.65 -34.35 11.64
C LYS A 160 -27.65 -35.10 10.75
N PRO A 161 -27.41 -36.39 10.45
CA PRO A 161 -28.41 -37.20 9.77
C PRO A 161 -29.69 -37.21 10.60
N TYR A 162 -30.82 -37.00 9.93
CA TYR A 162 -32.12 -37.12 10.57
C TYR A 162 -32.37 -38.60 10.87
N PHE A 163 -32.59 -38.92 12.14
CA PHE A 163 -33.05 -40.23 12.57
C PHE A 163 -34.55 -40.16 12.82
N GLN A 164 -35.30 -41.06 12.17
CA GLN A 164 -36.72 -41.20 12.47
C GLN A 164 -36.87 -41.66 13.92
N THR A 165 -37.65 -40.91 14.70
CA THR A 165 -37.85 -41.23 16.12
C THR A 165 -38.76 -42.44 16.23
N GLU A 166 -38.36 -43.45 17.00
CA GLU A 166 -39.19 -44.60 17.33
C GLU A 166 -40.42 -44.14 18.15
N GLU A 167 -41.63 -44.34 17.61
CA GLU A 167 -42.89 -43.85 18.20
C GLU A 167 -43.17 -44.44 19.59
N ASN A 168 -42.69 -45.66 19.86
CA ASN A 168 -42.92 -46.37 21.12
C ASN A 168 -42.07 -45.87 22.29
N LYS A 169 -41.08 -45.00 22.05
CA LYS A 169 -40.12 -44.57 23.08
C LYS A 169 -40.58 -43.34 23.86
N PHE A 170 -41.50 -42.55 23.31
CA PHE A 170 -42.02 -41.32 23.92
C PHE A 170 -43.52 -41.16 23.65
N THR A 171 -44.33 -41.87 24.43
CA THR A 171 -45.80 -41.95 24.28
C THR A 171 -46.54 -40.62 24.43
N SER A 172 -45.89 -39.60 25.02
CA SER A 172 -46.48 -38.27 25.25
C SER A 172 -46.26 -37.27 24.09
N ARG A 173 -45.63 -37.68 22.99
CA ARG A 173 -45.33 -36.80 21.84
C ARG A 173 -46.28 -37.06 20.68
N THR A 174 -47.35 -36.28 20.54
CA THR A 174 -48.20 -36.28 19.33
C THR A 174 -47.54 -35.44 18.23
N ARG A 175 -47.10 -36.06 17.13
CA ARG A 175 -46.64 -35.34 15.94
C ARG A 175 -47.86 -34.95 15.08
N ASN A 176 -48.19 -33.66 15.06
CA ASN A 176 -49.29 -33.12 14.24
C ASN A 176 -48.90 -32.78 12.78
N HIS A 177 -47.69 -33.12 12.34
CA HIS A 177 -47.18 -32.78 11.02
C HIS A 177 -46.53 -33.99 10.36
N THR A 178 -46.97 -34.29 9.14
CA THR A 178 -46.34 -35.28 8.28
C THR A 178 -44.95 -34.78 7.89
N PRO A 179 -43.87 -35.55 8.13
CA PRO A 179 -42.53 -35.17 7.68
C PRO A 179 -42.52 -34.96 6.16
N PRO A 180 -41.74 -33.99 5.66
CA PRO A 180 -41.61 -33.78 4.22
C PRO A 180 -41.03 -35.03 3.55
N GLU A 181 -41.56 -35.35 2.37
CA GLU A 181 -41.16 -36.50 1.57
C GLU A 181 -39.68 -36.40 1.17
N ILE A 182 -38.92 -37.47 1.43
CA ILE A 182 -37.49 -37.54 1.12
C ILE A 182 -37.38 -37.89 -0.37
N VAL A 183 -37.11 -36.89 -1.21
CA VAL A 183 -36.82 -37.12 -2.62
C VAL A 183 -35.37 -37.57 -2.76
N GLU A 184 -35.15 -38.84 -3.11
CA GLU A 184 -33.82 -39.34 -3.47
C GLU A 184 -33.44 -38.80 -4.85
N VAL A 185 -32.61 -37.74 -4.87
CA VAL A 185 -32.04 -37.20 -6.11
C VAL A 185 -30.71 -37.90 -6.37
N GLU A 186 -30.62 -38.60 -7.51
CA GLU A 186 -29.40 -39.24 -8.00
C GLU A 186 -28.25 -38.23 -8.09
N ASP A 187 -27.16 -38.52 -7.37
CA ASP A 187 -25.98 -37.66 -7.30
C ASP A 187 -25.14 -37.82 -8.58
N SER A 188 -25.37 -36.95 -9.57
CA SER A 188 -24.42 -36.78 -10.67
C SER A 188 -23.25 -35.90 -10.22
N PRO A 189 -21.98 -36.34 -10.36
CA PRO A 189 -20.83 -35.50 -10.05
C PRO A 189 -20.82 -34.28 -10.97
N GLY A 190 -20.62 -33.09 -10.39
CA GLY A 190 -20.61 -31.84 -11.14
C GLY A 190 -19.56 -31.86 -12.25
N SER A 191 -19.96 -31.58 -13.49
CA SER A 191 -19.06 -31.55 -14.64
C SER A 191 -18.57 -30.14 -14.93
N VAL A 192 -17.26 -30.00 -15.15
CA VAL A 192 -16.66 -28.74 -15.62
C VAL A 192 -17.12 -28.49 -17.05
N LYS A 193 -17.83 -27.39 -17.29
CA LYS A 193 -18.37 -27.06 -18.63
C LYS A 193 -17.36 -26.36 -19.52
N LYS A 194 -16.63 -25.41 -18.96
CA LYS A 194 -15.71 -24.57 -19.73
C LYS A 194 -14.63 -23.98 -18.84
N ILE A 195 -13.40 -24.06 -19.31
CA ILE A 195 -12.26 -23.34 -18.74
C ILE A 195 -12.19 -22.00 -19.50
N MET A 196 -12.39 -20.88 -18.80
CA MET A 196 -12.41 -19.56 -19.43
C MET A 196 -11.01 -18.97 -19.61
N LYS A 197 -10.07 -19.35 -18.74
CA LYS A 197 -8.64 -19.05 -18.85
C LYS A 197 -7.84 -20.12 -18.12
N ALA A 198 -6.84 -20.67 -18.78
CA ALA A 198 -5.95 -21.68 -18.22
C ALA A 198 -4.53 -21.11 -18.11
N ARG A 199 -3.90 -21.31 -16.95
CA ARG A 199 -2.48 -21.11 -16.75
C ARG A 199 -1.75 -22.38 -17.19
N GLU A 200 -0.98 -22.31 -18.27
CA GLU A 200 -0.03 -23.38 -18.62
C GLU A 200 1.09 -23.39 -17.60
N ILE A 201 1.03 -24.32 -16.66
CA ILE A 201 2.16 -24.65 -15.79
C ILE A 201 3.04 -25.58 -16.61
N ARG A 202 4.21 -25.11 -17.03
CA ARG A 202 5.25 -26.01 -17.54
C ARG A 202 5.65 -26.95 -16.41
N LEU A 203 5.18 -28.19 -16.48
CA LEU A 203 5.75 -29.31 -15.75
C LEU A 203 7.13 -29.59 -16.37
N ASN A 204 8.16 -28.93 -15.85
CA ASN A 204 9.53 -29.36 -16.10
C ASN A 204 9.72 -30.74 -15.43
N GLY A 205 10.13 -31.81 -16.12
CA GLY A 205 10.61 -31.83 -17.50
C GLY A 205 10.56 -33.20 -18.15
N LYS A 206 10.25 -33.16 -19.44
CA LYS A 206 10.98 -33.81 -20.53
C LYS A 206 10.49 -33.16 -21.82
N ASN A 207 11.43 -32.86 -22.70
CA ASN A 207 11.15 -32.54 -24.11
C ASN A 207 10.31 -33.66 -24.75
#